data_AF-A0A6I1W3A3-F1
#
_entry.id   AF-A0A6I1W3A3-F1
#
_cell.length_a   1.000
_cell.length_b   1.000
_cell.length_c   1.000
_cell.angle_alpha   90.00
_cell.angle_beta   90.00
_cell.angle_gamma   90.00
#
_symmetry.space_group_name_H-M   'P 1'
#
loop_
_entity.id
_entity.type
_entity.pdbx_description
1 polymer ?
#
loop_
_entity_poly.entity_id
_entity_poly.type
_entity_poly.pdbx_seq_one_letter_code
_entity_poly.pdbx_strand_id
1 'polypeptide(L)'
;NLACDIALPCATQNELDADAARTLLSNGCLCVAEGANMPTTLEAVDLFIEAGILFAPGKASNAGGVAVSGLEMSQNAMRLLWTAGEVDNKLHNIMQSIHHACVHYGEENGRINYVKGANIAGFVKVADAM
;
A
#
# COMPACT_ATOMS: atom_id res chain seq x y z
N ASN A 1 18.54 -4.68 -11.23
CA ASN A 1 18.04 -3.58 -10.39
C ASN A 1 19.17 -2.65 -9.98
N LEU A 2 18.88 -1.35 -9.95
CA LEU A 2 19.80 -0.32 -9.46
C LEU A 2 19.80 -0.29 -7.92
N ALA A 3 20.82 0.32 -7.32
CA ALA A 3 20.81 0.57 -5.89
C ALA A 3 19.88 1.74 -5.56
N CYS A 4 19.00 1.54 -4.58
CA CYS A 4 18.06 2.54 -4.08
C CYS A 4 17.60 2.17 -2.67
N ASP A 5 17.19 3.17 -1.90
CA ASP A 5 16.61 2.95 -0.57
C ASP A 5 15.12 2.56 -0.64
N ILE A 6 14.42 3.00 -1.69
CA ILE A 6 12.98 2.80 -1.89
C ILE A 6 12.72 2.32 -3.32
N ALA A 7 11.97 1.23 -3.47
CA ALA A 7 11.49 0.73 -4.76
C ALA A 7 9.97 0.84 -4.87
N LEU A 8 9.48 1.41 -5.98
CA LEU A 8 8.06 1.64 -6.24
C LEU A 8 7.66 0.94 -7.55
N PRO A 9 7.31 -0.36 -7.53
CA PRO A 9 6.86 -1.06 -8.73
C PRO A 9 5.44 -0.61 -9.11
N CYS A 10 5.32 -0.04 -10.31
CA CYS A 10 4.15 0.72 -10.77
C CYS A 10 3.73 0.41 -12.22
N ALA A 11 4.24 -0.64 -12.86
CA ALA A 11 3.94 -0.92 -14.26
C ALA A 11 2.87 -2.01 -14.43
N THR A 12 3.13 -3.24 -13.98
CA THR A 12 2.25 -4.39 -14.24
C THR A 12 2.36 -5.46 -13.17
N GLN A 13 1.44 -6.41 -13.18
CA GLN A 13 1.45 -7.57 -12.29
C GLN A 13 2.72 -8.41 -12.49
N ASN A 14 3.30 -8.90 -11.38
CA ASN A 14 4.51 -9.75 -11.35
C ASN A 14 5.75 -9.15 -12.04
N GLU A 15 5.88 -7.82 -12.12
CA GLU A 15 7.07 -7.16 -12.67
C GLU A 15 8.30 -7.26 -11.74
N LEU A 16 8.11 -7.53 -10.45
CA LEU A 16 9.16 -7.67 -9.45
C LEU A 16 9.17 -9.11 -8.91
N ASP A 17 10.09 -9.91 -9.43
CA ASP A 17 10.29 -11.31 -9.06
C ASP A 17 11.33 -11.51 -7.93
N ALA A 18 11.55 -12.77 -7.55
CA ALA A 18 12.46 -13.12 -6.45
C ALA A 18 13.92 -12.71 -6.71
N ASP A 19 14.40 -12.81 -7.96
CA ASP A 19 15.77 -12.43 -8.31
C ASP A 19 15.96 -10.91 -8.25
N ALA A 20 14.95 -10.17 -8.72
CA ALA A 20 14.85 -8.75 -8.56
C ALA A 20 14.84 -8.33 -7.08
N ALA A 21 14.06 -9.01 -6.24
CA ALA A 21 13.97 -8.77 -4.80
C ALA A 21 15.31 -9.01 -4.09
N ARG A 22 15.99 -10.13 -4.37
CA ARG A 22 17.33 -10.41 -3.82
C ARG A 22 18.34 -9.32 -4.19
N THR A 23 18.29 -8.84 -5.43
CA THR A 23 19.17 -7.76 -5.90
C THR A 23 18.88 -6.44 -5.15
N LEU A 24 17.61 -6.12 -4.92
CA LEU A 24 17.23 -4.91 -4.17
C LEU A 24 17.70 -5.00 -2.71
N LEU A 25 17.50 -6.15 -2.07
CA LEU A 25 17.96 -6.41 -0.70
C LEU A 25 19.49 -6.32 -0.59
N SER A 26 20.23 -6.92 -1.53
CA SER A 26 21.70 -6.83 -1.53
C SER A 26 22.21 -5.40 -1.73
N ASN A 27 21.42 -4.56 -2.41
CA ASN A 27 21.73 -3.16 -2.63
C ASN A 27 21.32 -2.24 -1.47
N GLY A 28 20.77 -2.78 -0.38
CA GLY A 28 20.39 -2.00 0.80
C GLY A 28 19.00 -1.36 0.73
N CYS A 29 18.10 -1.86 -0.13
CA CYS A 29 16.72 -1.38 -0.18
C CYS A 29 16.04 -1.50 1.20
N LEU A 30 15.43 -0.41 1.66
CA LEU A 30 14.79 -0.28 2.97
C LEU A 30 13.26 -0.39 2.88
N CYS A 31 12.70 -0.10 1.72
CA CYS A 31 11.26 -0.04 1.51
C CYS A 31 10.84 -0.42 0.09
N VAL A 32 9.79 -1.22 -0.02
CA VAL A 32 9.08 -1.50 -1.26
C VAL A 32 7.60 -1.13 -1.07
N ALA A 33 7.04 -0.31 -1.95
CA ALA A 33 5.62 0.03 -1.91
C ALA A 33 4.99 -0.10 -3.29
N GLU A 34 3.96 -0.93 -3.41
CA GLU A 34 3.36 -1.26 -4.70
C GLU A 34 2.45 -0.13 -5.19
N GLY A 35 2.73 0.40 -6.38
CA GLY A 35 1.83 1.32 -7.08
C GLY A 35 0.91 0.59 -8.07
N ALA A 36 1.39 -0.47 -8.71
CA ALA A 36 0.59 -1.34 -9.56
C ALA A 36 -0.22 -2.35 -8.74
N ASN A 37 -1.08 -3.12 -9.41
CA ASN A 37 -1.87 -4.19 -8.80
C ASN A 37 -1.09 -5.50 -8.81
N MET A 38 -0.67 -5.96 -7.62
CA MET A 38 0.14 -7.17 -7.40
C MET A 38 1.42 -7.23 -8.28
N PRO A 39 2.24 -6.17 -8.31
CA PRO A 39 3.48 -6.19 -9.09
C PRO A 39 4.55 -7.12 -8.54
N THR A 40 4.51 -7.43 -7.24
CA THR A 40 5.51 -8.29 -6.60
C THR A 40 5.01 -9.73 -6.58
N THR A 41 5.84 -10.69 -7.02
CA THR A 41 5.48 -12.11 -6.92
C THR A 41 5.45 -12.54 -5.46
N LEU A 42 4.70 -13.60 -5.12
CA LEU A 42 4.59 -14.07 -3.73
C LEU A 42 5.95 -14.40 -3.11
N GLU A 43 6.84 -15.03 -3.89
CA GLU A 43 8.19 -15.37 -3.45
C GLU A 43 9.01 -14.11 -3.14
N ALA A 44 8.84 -13.03 -3.91
CA ALA A 44 9.49 -11.75 -3.64
C ALA A 44 8.91 -11.05 -2.41
N VAL A 45 7.59 -11.13 -2.19
CA VAL A 45 6.95 -10.62 -0.98
C VAL A 45 7.52 -11.31 0.26
N ASP A 46 7.61 -12.64 0.23
CA ASP A 46 8.14 -13.42 1.35
C ASP A 46 9.60 -13.03 1.66
N LEU A 47 10.44 -12.85 0.63
CA LEU A 47 11.81 -12.37 0.81
C LEU A 47 11.89 -11.00 1.51
N PHE A 48 11.01 -10.07 1.16
CA PHE A 48 10.99 -8.75 1.80
C PHE A 48 10.51 -8.80 3.24
N ILE A 49 9.50 -9.63 3.53
CA ILE A 49 8.98 -9.84 4.89
C ILE A 49 10.05 -10.52 5.77
N GLU A 50 10.72 -11.54 5.25
CA GLU A 50 11.79 -12.27 5.96
C GLU A 50 13.02 -11.37 6.21
N ALA A 51 13.43 -10.57 5.23
CA ALA A 51 14.46 -9.55 5.41
C ALA A 51 14.02 -8.46 6.40
N GLY A 52 12.70 -8.30 6.56
CA GLY A 52 12.07 -7.39 7.49
C GLY A 52 12.30 -5.92 7.17
N ILE A 53 12.41 -5.63 5.86
CA ILE A 53 12.30 -4.28 5.32
C ILE A 53 10.83 -3.84 5.31
N LEU A 54 10.57 -2.57 5.04
CA LEU A 54 9.19 -2.09 4.91
C LEU A 54 8.60 -2.59 3.58
N PHE A 55 7.50 -3.34 3.64
CA PHE A 55 6.76 -3.76 2.45
C PHE A 55 5.32 -3.29 2.54
N ALA A 56 4.91 -2.37 1.66
CA ALA A 56 3.55 -1.84 1.59
C ALA A 56 2.79 -2.48 0.41
N PRO A 57 1.73 -3.28 0.67
CA PRO A 57 0.99 -3.97 -0.37
C PRO A 57 0.08 -3.03 -1.16
N GLY A 58 -0.13 -3.33 -2.44
CA GLY A 58 -0.88 -2.48 -3.38
C GLY A 58 -2.27 -2.14 -2.89
N LYS A 59 -2.97 -3.12 -2.28
CA LYS A 59 -4.30 -2.93 -1.67
C LYS A 59 -4.39 -1.79 -0.63
N ALA A 60 -3.26 -1.35 -0.09
CA ALA A 60 -3.15 -0.20 0.78
C ALA A 60 -2.44 0.98 0.10
N SER A 61 -1.25 0.77 -0.48
CA SER A 61 -0.40 1.84 -1.02
C SER A 61 -0.98 2.50 -2.27
N ASN A 62 -1.70 1.78 -3.13
CA ASN A 62 -2.30 2.30 -4.36
C ASN A 62 -3.79 2.67 -4.21
N ALA A 63 -4.37 2.50 -3.01
CA ALA A 63 -5.79 2.73 -2.73
C ALA A 63 -6.24 4.18 -2.96
N GLY A 64 -5.30 5.13 -3.08
CA GLY A 64 -5.58 6.54 -3.35
C GLY A 64 -6.45 6.76 -4.60
N GLY A 65 -6.28 5.95 -5.66
CA GLY A 65 -7.11 6.07 -6.87
C GLY A 65 -8.60 5.82 -6.59
N VAL A 66 -8.91 4.75 -5.86
CA VAL A 66 -10.29 4.42 -5.47
C VAL A 66 -10.82 5.44 -4.45
N ALA A 67 -9.98 5.91 -3.54
CA ALA A 67 -10.35 6.94 -2.57
C ALA A 67 -10.80 8.23 -3.27
N VAL A 68 -10.04 8.72 -4.24
CA VAL A 68 -10.40 9.93 -5.01
C VAL A 68 -11.66 9.69 -5.85
N SER A 69 -11.89 8.49 -6.37
CA SER A 69 -13.18 8.15 -7.02
C SER A 69 -14.37 8.28 -6.05
N GLY A 70 -14.22 7.86 -4.78
CA GLY A 70 -15.24 8.11 -3.75
C GLY A 70 -15.44 9.60 -3.42
N LEU A 71 -14.37 10.39 -3.46
CA LEU A 71 -14.45 11.86 -3.33
C LEU A 71 -15.17 12.50 -4.52
N GLU A 72 -14.95 12.01 -5.73
CA GLU A 72 -15.67 12.44 -6.95
C GLU A 72 -17.18 12.16 -6.81
N MET A 73 -17.56 10.95 -6.38
CA MET A 73 -18.96 10.61 -6.12
C MET A 73 -19.60 11.55 -5.08
N SER A 74 -18.85 11.92 -4.04
CA SER A 74 -19.31 12.85 -2.99
C SER A 74 -19.56 14.25 -3.55
N GLN A 75 -18.63 14.78 -4.36
CA GLN A 75 -18.77 16.07 -5.03
C GLN A 75 -20.00 16.10 -5.95
N ASN A 76 -20.20 15.03 -6.73
CA ASN A 76 -21.36 14.88 -7.61
C ASN A 76 -22.69 14.89 -6.83
N ALA A 77 -22.75 14.19 -5.70
CA ALA A 77 -23.94 14.16 -4.85
C ALA A 77 -24.25 15.53 -4.21
N MET A 78 -23.22 16.28 -3.79
CA MET A 78 -23.37 17.62 -3.22
C MET A 78 -23.56 18.72 -4.27
N ARG A 79 -23.28 18.44 -5.55
CA ARG A 79 -23.25 19.40 -6.66
C ARG A 79 -22.29 20.57 -6.41
N LEU A 80 -21.18 20.28 -5.75
CA LEU A 80 -20.14 21.24 -5.43
C LEU A 80 -18.77 20.65 -5.78
N LEU A 81 -17.90 21.49 -6.34
CA LEU A 81 -16.53 21.12 -6.67
C LEU A 81 -15.60 21.63 -5.58
N TRP A 82 -14.69 20.76 -5.15
CA TRP A 82 -13.58 21.12 -4.29
C TRP A 82 -12.38 21.58 -5.13
N THR A 83 -11.57 22.44 -4.54
CA THR A 83 -10.27 22.79 -5.08
C THR A 83 -9.31 21.60 -5.02
N ALA A 84 -8.26 21.62 -5.83
CA ALA A 84 -7.23 20.59 -5.80
C ALA A 84 -6.61 20.41 -4.39
N GLY A 85 -6.40 21.51 -3.66
CA GLY A 85 -5.86 21.46 -2.29
C GLY A 85 -6.82 20.82 -1.28
N GLU A 86 -8.13 21.00 -1.44
CA GLU A 86 -9.12 20.32 -0.61
C GLU A 86 -9.18 18.82 -0.90
N VAL A 87 -9.08 18.42 -2.17
CA VAL A 87 -9.03 17.00 -2.56
C VAL A 87 -7.75 16.35 -2.03
N ASP A 88 -6.61 17.01 -2.17
CA ASP A 88 -5.31 16.51 -1.71
C ASP A 88 -5.28 16.31 -0.18
N ASN A 89 -5.77 17.31 0.58
CA ASN A 89 -5.88 17.18 2.04
C ASN A 89 -6.78 16.01 2.47
N LYS A 90 -7.90 15.80 1.76
CA LYS A 90 -8.79 14.65 2.02
C LYS A 90 -8.11 13.33 1.68
N LEU A 91 -7.44 13.25 0.53
CA LEU A 91 -6.67 12.07 0.11
C LEU A 91 -5.58 11.74 1.13
N HIS A 92 -4.81 12.73 1.56
CA HIS A 92 -3.76 12.56 2.57
C HIS A 92 -4.30 11.94 3.86
N ASN A 93 -5.41 12.49 4.39
CA ASN A 93 -6.07 11.96 5.59
C ASN A 93 -6.60 10.52 5.40
N ILE A 94 -7.09 10.20 4.20
CA ILE A 94 -7.53 8.82 3.87
C ILE A 94 -6.32 7.88 3.88
N MET A 95 -5.21 8.24 3.25
CA MET A 95 -4.01 7.41 3.23
C MET A 95 -3.42 7.22 4.63
N GLN A 96 -3.41 8.27 5.47
CA GLN A 96 -3.04 8.15 6.88
C GLN A 96 -3.97 7.18 7.64
N SER A 97 -5.27 7.23 7.39
CA SER A 97 -6.24 6.33 8.02
C SER A 97 -6.03 4.87 7.61
N ILE A 98 -5.75 4.63 6.32
CA ILE A 98 -5.39 3.30 5.80
C ILE A 98 -4.10 2.80 6.46
N HIS A 99 -3.09 3.66 6.55
CA HIS A 99 -1.83 3.34 7.22
C HIS A 99 -2.06 2.95 8.68
N HIS A 100 -2.75 3.78 9.47
CA HIS A 100 -3.04 3.49 10.88
C HIS A 100 -3.78 2.17 11.06
N ALA A 101 -4.74 1.85 10.20
CA ALA A 101 -5.43 0.56 10.24
C ALA A 101 -4.48 -0.60 9.96
N CYS A 102 -3.60 -0.47 8.96
CA CYS A 102 -2.60 -1.50 8.66
C CYS A 102 -1.61 -1.70 9.81
N VAL A 103 -1.18 -0.61 10.48
CA VAL A 103 -0.31 -0.70 11.66
C VAL A 103 -1.04 -1.42 12.80
N HIS A 104 -2.27 -1.00 13.12
CA HIS A 104 -3.04 -1.57 14.22
C HIS A 104 -3.25 -3.09 14.09
N TYR A 105 -3.60 -3.57 12.90
CA TYR A 105 -3.85 -5.00 12.66
C TYR A 105 -2.61 -5.81 12.24
N GLY A 106 -1.52 -5.13 11.86
CA GLY A 106 -0.31 -5.73 11.33
C GLY A 106 0.86 -5.75 12.30
N GLU A 107 0.76 -5.11 13.47
CA GLU A 107 1.84 -5.08 14.45
C GLU A 107 2.08 -6.46 15.09
N GLU A 108 3.32 -6.93 15.00
CA GLU A 108 3.80 -8.16 15.61
C GLU A 108 5.21 -7.93 16.17
N ASN A 109 5.37 -8.05 17.49
CA ASN A 109 6.67 -7.97 18.16
C ASN A 109 7.49 -6.71 17.81
N GLY A 110 6.82 -5.56 17.65
CA GLY A 110 7.47 -4.29 17.31
C GLY A 110 7.84 -4.12 15.83
N ARG A 111 7.41 -5.05 14.95
CA ARG A 111 7.47 -4.91 13.49
C ARG A 111 6.05 -4.86 12.93
N ILE A 112 5.89 -4.26 11.75
CA ILE A 112 4.57 -4.13 11.11
C ILE A 112 4.56 -4.97 9.84
N ASN A 113 3.69 -5.97 9.81
CA ASN A 113 3.35 -6.70 8.59
C ASN A 113 2.14 -6.06 7.92
N TYR A 114 2.38 -5.14 6.98
CA TYR A 114 1.31 -4.43 6.27
C TYR A 114 0.45 -5.35 5.39
N VAL A 115 0.97 -6.48 4.90
CA VAL A 115 0.16 -7.47 4.14
C VAL A 115 -0.93 -8.03 5.02
N LYS A 116 -0.56 -8.48 6.23
CA LYS A 116 -1.50 -8.97 7.24
C LYS A 116 -2.44 -7.85 7.69
N GLY A 117 -1.88 -6.69 8.05
CA GLY A 117 -2.64 -5.56 8.54
C GLY A 117 -3.72 -5.08 7.55
N ALA A 118 -3.37 -4.92 6.28
CA ALA A 118 -4.32 -4.49 5.24
C ALA A 118 -5.43 -5.52 5.00
N ASN A 119 -5.11 -6.82 5.01
CA ASN A 119 -6.10 -7.89 4.86
C ASN A 119 -7.10 -7.91 6.02
N ILE A 120 -6.60 -7.90 7.26
CA ILE A 120 -7.46 -7.97 8.44
C ILE A 120 -8.30 -6.70 8.56
N ALA A 121 -7.70 -5.52 8.38
CA ALA A 121 -8.42 -4.25 8.45
C ALA A 121 -9.59 -4.19 7.45
N GLY A 122 -9.33 -4.58 6.20
CA GLY A 122 -10.36 -4.63 5.17
C GLY A 122 -11.44 -5.66 5.48
N PHE A 123 -11.04 -6.86 5.92
CA PHE A 123 -11.97 -7.94 6.26
C PHE A 123 -12.89 -7.59 7.42
N VAL A 124 -12.35 -7.11 8.56
CA VAL A 124 -13.12 -6.77 9.77
C VAL A 124 -14.20 -5.75 9.43
N LYS A 125 -13.85 -4.69 8.70
CA LYS A 125 -14.83 -3.65 8.33
C LYS A 125 -16.00 -4.18 7.49
N VAL A 126 -15.75 -5.14 6.61
CA VAL A 126 -16.80 -5.76 5.80
C VAL A 126 -17.61 -6.76 6.63
N ALA A 127 -16.93 -7.59 7.42
CA ALA A 127 -17.56 -8.61 8.25
C ALA A 127 -18.49 -8.00 9.32
N ASP A 128 -18.10 -6.89 9.94
CA ASP A 128 -18.91 -6.19 10.96
C ASP A 128 -20.20 -5.57 10.37
N ALA A 129 -20.23 -5.33 9.06
CA ALA A 129 -21.37 -4.73 8.37
C ALA A 129 -22.35 -5.77 7.79
N MET A 130 -21.94 -7.04 7.69
CA MET A 130 -22.74 -8.16 7.17
C MET A 130 -23.59 -8.80 8.26
#